data_AF-A0A932YG45-F1
#
_entry.id   AF-A0A932YG45-F1
#
_cell.length_a   1.000
_cell.length_b   1.000
_cell.length_c   1.000
_cell.angle_alpha   90.00
_cell.angle_beta   90.00
_cell.angle_gamma   90.00
#
_symmetry.space_group_name_H-M   'P 1'
#
loop_
_entity.id
_entity.type
_entity.pdbx_description
1 polymer ?
#
loop_
_entity_poly.entity_id
_entity_poly.type
_entity_poly.pdbx_seq_one_letter_code
_entity_poly.pdbx_strand_id
1 'polypeptide(L)'
;MFQSPTYGSLDLLQVRERILTFFSEEPEGKYQLVVGTDSQPHNGAGVDFVTTIVVHRVGHGGIYFWKRMVNKKRYVLRQRMYEEATLS
;
A
#
# COMPACT_ATOMS: atom_id res chain seq x y z
N MET A 1 3.55 -10.43 -1.33
CA MET A 1 3.07 -9.90 -2.62
C MET A 1 2.01 -8.84 -2.37
N PHE A 2 1.93 -7.84 -3.22
CA PHE A 2 0.84 -6.89 -3.30
C PHE A 2 -0.32 -7.48 -4.09
N GLN A 3 -1.52 -6.98 -3.83
CA GLN A 3 -2.76 -7.30 -4.53
C GLN A 3 -3.31 -6.04 -5.18
N SER A 4 -3.86 -6.17 -6.37
CA SER A 4 -4.59 -5.12 -7.09
C SER A 4 -5.86 -5.71 -7.69
N PRO A 5 -7.02 -5.03 -7.62
CA PRO A 5 -8.23 -5.49 -8.31
C PRO A 5 -8.04 -5.61 -9.82
N THR A 6 -7.21 -4.74 -10.40
CA THR A 6 -7.00 -4.65 -11.85
C THR A 6 -5.95 -5.65 -12.34
N TYR A 7 -4.88 -5.86 -11.56
CA TYR A 7 -3.69 -6.59 -12.01
C TYR A 7 -3.41 -7.89 -11.22
N GLY A 8 -4.21 -8.21 -10.21
CA GLY A 8 -4.03 -9.38 -9.37
C GLY A 8 -2.83 -9.27 -8.44
N SER A 9 -2.18 -10.42 -8.19
CA SER A 9 -1.05 -10.54 -7.28
C SER A 9 0.27 -10.14 -7.96
N LEU A 10 1.03 -9.24 -7.34
CA LEU A 10 2.25 -8.65 -7.88
C LEU A 10 3.35 -8.61 -6.82
N ASP A 11 4.61 -8.73 -7.23
CA ASP A 11 5.73 -8.30 -6.40
C ASP A 11 5.96 -6.77 -6.51
N LEU A 12 6.89 -6.23 -5.72
CA LEU A 12 7.15 -4.79 -5.70
C LEU A 12 7.72 -4.26 -7.02
N LEU A 13 8.51 -5.08 -7.73
CA LEU A 13 9.09 -4.70 -9.02
C LEU A 13 7.98 -4.57 -10.06
N GLN A 14 7.06 -5.53 -10.09
CA GLN A 14 5.91 -5.50 -10.97
C GLN A 14 4.98 -4.32 -10.65
N VAL A 15 4.76 -4.00 -9.37
CA VAL A 15 4.03 -2.78 -8.96
C VAL A 15 4.70 -1.53 -9.54
N ARG A 16 6.03 -1.40 -9.41
CA ARG A 16 6.79 -0.28 -9.99
C ARG A 16 6.54 -0.15 -11.49
N GLU A 17 6.63 -1.25 -12.24
CA GLU A 17 6.40 -1.22 -13.70
C GLU A 17 4.96 -0.79 -14.05
N ARG A 18 3.95 -1.22 -13.28
CA ARG A 18 2.56 -0.77 -13.48
C ARG A 18 2.40 0.73 -13.22
N ILE A 19 3.05 1.26 -12.18
CA ILE A 19 3.03 2.70 -11.88
C ILE A 19 3.69 3.50 -13.00
N LEU A 20 4.86 3.05 -13.49
CA LEU A 20 5.56 3.71 -14.60
C LEU A 20 4.71 3.69 -15.88
N THR A 21 4.06 2.56 -16.16
CA THR A 21 3.13 2.45 -17.30
C THR A 21 1.99 3.45 -17.16
N PHE A 22 1.35 3.53 -15.98
CA PHE A 22 0.26 4.46 -15.72
C PHE A 22 0.66 5.94 -15.86
N PHE A 23 1.90 6.30 -15.51
CA PHE A 23 2.43 7.64 -15.77
C PHE A 23 2.69 7.89 -17.26
N SER A 24 3.20 6.87 -17.99
CA SER A 24 3.52 7.01 -19.41
C SER A 24 2.30 7.21 -20.31
N GLU A 25 1.12 6.76 -19.88
CA GLU A 25 -0.14 6.95 -20.59
C GLU A 25 -0.55 8.43 -20.70
N GLU A 26 -0.21 9.25 -19.71
CA GLU A 26 -0.50 10.69 -19.73
C GLU A 26 0.60 11.47 -18.98
N PRO A 27 1.75 11.74 -19.63
CA PRO A 27 2.91 12.31 -18.95
C PRO A 27 2.70 13.71 -18.38
N GLU A 28 1.79 14.50 -18.98
CA GLU A 28 1.47 15.86 -18.54
C GLU A 28 0.40 15.91 -17.43
N GLY A 29 -0.15 14.76 -17.05
CA GLY A 29 -1.12 14.65 -15.99
C GLY A 29 -0.56 15.09 -14.63
N LYS A 30 -1.44 15.57 -13.74
CA LYS A 30 -1.09 15.82 -12.34
C LYS A 30 -1.32 14.55 -11.54
N TYR A 31 -0.30 14.09 -10.82
CA TYR A 31 -0.37 12.84 -10.07
C TYR A 31 -0.11 13.04 -8.58
N GLN A 32 -0.76 12.20 -7.79
CA GLN A 32 -0.51 12.04 -6.36
C GLN A 32 -0.13 10.58 -6.09
N LEU A 33 1.06 10.37 -5.52
CA LEU A 33 1.51 9.07 -5.04
C LEU A 33 1.39 9.06 -3.52
N VAL A 34 0.61 8.11 -2.99
CA VAL A 34 0.42 7.93 -1.56
C VAL A 34 0.90 6.54 -1.18
N VAL A 35 1.76 6.48 -0.17
CA VAL A 35 2.21 5.23 0.46
C VAL A 35 1.87 5.32 1.94
N GLY A 36 1.25 4.29 2.49
CA GLY A 36 0.94 4.27 3.91
C GLY A 36 0.62 2.88 4.40
N THR A 37 0.88 2.66 5.68
CA THR A 37 0.56 1.42 6.38
C THR A 37 -0.39 1.73 7.52
N ASP A 38 -1.47 0.97 7.62
CA ASP A 38 -2.38 0.99 8.77
C ASP A 38 -2.28 -0.32 9.55
N SER A 39 -2.60 -0.29 10.84
CA SER A 39 -2.55 -1.47 11.70
C SER A 39 -3.82 -1.73 12.50
N GLN A 40 -4.35 -2.95 12.42
CA GLN A 40 -5.51 -3.38 13.16
C GLN A 40 -5.18 -4.53 14.13
N PRO A 41 -5.32 -4.35 15.44
CA PRO A 41 -5.17 -5.44 16.40
C PRO A 41 -6.36 -6.39 16.33
N HIS A 42 -6.09 -7.70 16.26
CA HIS A 42 -7.09 -8.74 16.46
C HIS A 42 -7.01 -9.23 17.91
N ASN A 43 -8.12 -9.19 18.64
CA ASN A 43 -8.26 -9.54 20.07
C ASN A 43 -7.58 -10.87 20.45
N GLY A 44 -6.26 -10.84 20.69
CA GLY A 44 -5.44 -11.99 21.07
C GLY A 44 -4.74 -12.76 19.94
N ALA A 45 -5.00 -12.47 18.66
CA ALA A 45 -4.44 -13.24 17.53
C ALA A 45 -3.26 -12.55 16.82
N GLY A 46 -2.95 -11.30 17.14
CA GLY A 46 -1.87 -10.52 16.55
C GLY A 46 -2.33 -9.14 16.07
N VAL A 47 -1.50 -8.48 15.27
CA VAL A 47 -1.79 -7.20 14.61
C VAL A 47 -1.64 -7.39 13.10
N ASP A 48 -2.67 -6.99 12.36
CA ASP A 48 -2.67 -6.91 10.91
C ASP A 48 -2.09 -5.59 10.48
N PHE A 49 -1.01 -5.61 9.70
CA PHE A 49 -0.48 -4.44 9.02
C PHE A 49 -0.87 -4.48 7.54
N VAL A 50 -1.47 -3.40 7.05
CA VAL A 50 -1.88 -3.28 5.65
C VAL A 50 -1.18 -2.07 5.05
N THR A 51 -0.21 -2.33 4.16
CA THR A 51 0.47 -1.28 3.41
C THR A 51 -0.22 -1.09 2.07
N THR A 52 -0.49 0.16 1.71
CA THR A 52 -1.12 0.54 0.44
C THR A 52 -0.22 1.49 -0.33
N ILE A 53 -0.16 1.30 -1.65
CA ILE A 53 0.42 2.22 -2.62
C ILE A 53 -0.71 2.66 -3.55
N VAL A 54 -1.02 3.95 -3.57
CA VAL A 54 -2.08 4.54 -4.40
C VAL A 54 -1.45 5.56 -5.35
N VAL A 55 -1.80 5.47 -6.63
CA VAL A 55 -1.44 6.47 -7.64
C VAL A 55 -2.72 7.06 -8.18
N HIS A 56 -2.96 8.33 -7.87
CA HIS A 56 -4.14 9.07 -8.32
C HIS A 56 -3.73 10.08 -9.39
N ARG A 57 -4.30 9.95 -10.60
CA ARG A 57 -4.25 10.97 -11.65
C ARG A 57 -5.40 11.94 -11.40
N VAL A 58 -5.07 13.18 -11.05
CA VAL A 58 -6.05 14.19 -10.62
C VAL A 58 -7.07 14.42 -11.74
N GLY A 59 -8.35 14.20 -11.43
CA GLY A 59 -9.46 14.34 -12.37
C GLY A 59 -9.74 13.11 -13.24
N HIS A 60 -8.91 12.05 -13.17
CA HIS A 60 -8.95 10.90 -14.08
C HIS A 60 -8.89 9.54 -13.36
N GLY A 61 -9.06 9.52 -12.03
CA GLY A 61 -9.04 8.29 -11.24
C GLY A 61 -7.64 7.80 -10.93
N GLY A 62 -7.47 6.51 -10.62
CA GLY A 62 -6.18 6.01 -10.15
C GLY A 62 -6.11 4.49 -10.05
N ILE A 63 -4.91 4.02 -9.71
CA ILE A 63 -4.61 2.62 -9.45
C ILE A 63 -4.10 2.45 -8.03
N TYR A 64 -4.33 1.29 -7.45
CA TYR A 64 -3.83 0.99 -6.11
C TYR A 64 -3.41 -0.46 -5.96
N PHE A 65 -2.53 -0.65 -4.98
CA PHE A 65 -1.91 -1.91 -4.62
C PHE A 65 -1.87 -1.99 -3.11
N TRP A 66 -2.14 -3.16 -2.54
CA TRP A 66 -2.07 -3.35 -1.09
C TRP A 66 -1.44 -4.68 -0.73
N LYS A 67 -0.72 -4.73 0.39
CA LYS A 67 -0.19 -5.97 0.97
C LYS A 67 -0.61 -6.07 2.43
N ARG A 68 -0.96 -7.28 2.88
CA ARG A 68 -1.26 -7.58 4.28
C ARG A 68 -0.13 -8.41 4.89
N MET A 69 0.29 -8.04 6.09
CA MET A 69 1.23 -8.78 6.92
C MET A 69 0.65 -8.98 8.31
N VAL A 70 0.55 -10.23 8.76
CA VAL A 70 0.05 -10.56 10.10
C VAL A 70 1.24 -10.74 11.04
N ASN A 71 1.30 -9.93 12.09
CA ASN A 71 2.35 -10.00 13.10
C ASN A 71 1.78 -10.48 14.43
N LYS A 72 2.30 -11.59 14.97
CA LYS A 72 1.82 -12.17 16.24
C LYS A 72 2.34 -11.45 17.48
N LYS A 73 3.24 -10.48 17.34
CA LYS A 73 3.73 -9.69 18.47
C LYS A 73 2.60 -8.86 19.08
N ARG A 74 2.62 -8.72 20.40
CA ARG A 74 1.76 -7.77 21.10
C ARG A 74 2.39 -6.39 20.99
N TYR A 75 1.61 -5.42 20.53
CA TYR A 75 2.03 -4.03 20.41
C TYR A 75 1.19 -3.15 21.33
N VAL A 76 1.82 -2.21 22.03
CA VAL A 76 1.11 -1.04 22.56
C VAL A 76 0.90 0.00 21.44
N LEU A 77 -0.06 0.93 21.60
CA LEU A 77 -0.42 1.91 20.56
C LEU A 77 0.79 2.62 19.94
N ARG A 78 1.68 3.15 20.78
CA ARG A 78 2.90 3.86 20.33
C ARG A 78 3.80 2.98 19.44
N GLN A 79 3.98 1.71 19.80
CA GLN A 79 4.80 0.80 19.01
C GLN A 79 4.17 0.49 17.65
N ARG A 80 2.84 0.46 17.56
CA ARG A 80 2.13 0.28 16.29
C ARG A 80 2.35 1.45 15.34
N MET A 81 2.22 2.68 15.84
CA MET A 81 2.48 3.89 15.04
C MET A 81 3.92 3.91 14.48
N TYR A 82 4.91 3.49 15.26
CA TYR A 82 6.29 3.36 14.77
C TYR A 82 6.45 2.25 13.72
N GLU A 83 5.78 1.12 13.91
CA GLU A 83 5.82 0.01 12.96
C GLU A 83 5.14 0.40 11.64
N GLU A 84 3.99 1.09 11.67
CA GLU A 84 3.32 1.65 10.50
C GLU A 84 4.26 2.56 9.68
N ALA A 85 4.99 3.45 10.36
CA ALA A 85 5.96 4.33 9.71
C ALA A 85 7.18 3.58 9.14
N THR A 86 7.60 2.48 9.78
CA THR A 86 8.74 1.66 9.32
C THR A 86 8.38 0.81 8.09
N LEU A 87 7.12 0.40 7.98
CA LEU A 87 6.62 -0.43 6.89
C LEU A 87 6.24 0.36 5.63
N SER A 88 6.21 1.69 5.72
CA SER A 88 5.80 2.62 4.66
C SER A 88 7.00 3.21 3.94
#